data_AF-A0A536DKK8-F1
#
_entry.id   AF-A0A536DKK8-F1
#
_cell.length_a   1.000
_cell.length_b   1.000
_cell.length_c   1.000
_cell.angle_alpha   90.00
_cell.angle_beta   90.00
_cell.angle_gamma   90.00
#
_symmetry.space_group_name_H-M   'P 1'
#
loop_
_entity.id
_entity.type
_entity.pdbx_description
1 polymer ?
#
loop_
_entity_poly.entity_id
_entity_poly.type
_entity_poly.pdbx_seq_one_letter_code
_entity_poly.pdbx_strand_id
1 'polypeptide(L)'
;MNRAERLARLLRVLAAIIAEPGLNPLELAEKAGVSERTLRRDLAQLRDLGYEVAYTSGYEVQEKLNLEGRGKKAARPRGDDALLQAVAHAVEAAGLWRDTTPASVAAPRKRPRRATGPRPLVLIPSGHGDADFIYATGMDVESALYIRPASGDDILVASPLEIDRARAESRAARILSFRDAGYAELGPYRSYSVLAAKLLREQGQAEARVSPRLQAGYLEALRDAGLDVEVDQSLFEAERRHKTRDEADKIRDAQQAAEKAMTEIVRLLARGEIREGLLWADGKPMTSEWLYARASLLLAELGFSCPDMSIAGSPDNAMPHYRGEGQIRAGAPVIIDIFPASRGSHYNGDLTRTVVVGEIPEEVRRMHAATLQALDVAVESIKAGVPANEVHHAVCQVLVDRGYGSTTTGYEGADGVAKMNHSTGHGVGLEVHEEPGVRSANGEPLEEGVAMLRLQHDDQQTEAECADCGSAFRSVMGVIYEDDDPIAIYRADIFDHFHRDPEPRVLLSIAMGDWDDGTGSADRCSAAIEAWPDGGGVRMAISDRAASPWDELEVVSWQLSAKEAEVSPLRDAFFQVADHIAYQDRRLRRVLTAQDVS
;
A
#
# COMPACT_ATOMS: atom_id res chain seq x y z
N MET A 1 3.80 31.80 1.47
CA MET A 1 2.70 32.74 1.80
C MET A 1 2.90 33.35 3.19
N ASN A 2 2.67 34.65 3.38
CA ASN A 2 2.78 35.23 4.74
C ASN A 2 1.54 34.86 5.59
N ARG A 3 1.68 34.87 6.93
CA ARG A 3 0.62 34.45 7.86
C ARG A 3 -0.70 35.24 7.71
N ALA A 4 -0.64 36.47 7.20
CA ALA A 4 -1.80 37.33 7.01
C ALA A 4 -2.62 36.96 5.77
N GLU A 5 -1.97 36.57 4.67
CA GLU A 5 -2.64 36.12 3.44
C GLU A 5 -3.38 34.79 3.65
N ARG A 6 -2.79 33.88 4.43
CA ARG A 6 -3.43 32.61 4.83
C ARG A 6 -4.71 32.86 5.62
N LEU A 7 -4.64 33.75 6.60
CA LEU A 7 -5.79 34.11 7.43
C LEU A 7 -6.90 34.76 6.60
N ALA A 8 -6.55 35.67 5.69
CA ALA A 8 -7.51 36.29 4.78
C ALA A 8 -8.23 35.26 3.90
N ARG A 9 -7.52 34.21 3.46
CA ARG A 9 -8.10 33.14 2.65
C ARG A 9 -9.05 32.25 3.44
N LEU A 10 -8.66 31.81 4.64
CA LEU A 10 -9.53 31.04 5.54
C LEU A 10 -10.82 31.81 5.87
N LEU A 11 -10.72 33.13 6.08
CA LEU A 11 -11.88 33.99 6.32
C LEU A 11 -12.80 34.11 5.11
N ARG A 12 -12.27 34.09 3.87
CA ARG A 12 -13.09 34.06 2.65
C ARG A 12 -13.85 32.74 2.50
N VAL A 13 -13.19 31.62 2.77
CA VAL A 13 -13.83 30.29 2.78
C VAL A 13 -14.95 30.26 3.83
N LEU A 14 -14.65 30.67 5.06
CA LEU A 14 -15.65 30.73 6.14
C LEU A 14 -16.83 31.67 5.78
N ALA A 15 -16.55 32.84 5.21
CA ALA A 15 -17.58 33.78 4.79
C ALA A 15 -18.48 33.23 3.67
N ALA A 16 -17.91 32.47 2.71
CA ALA A 16 -18.68 31.83 1.65
C ALA A 16 -19.61 30.75 2.20
N ILE A 17 -19.14 29.94 3.16
CA ILE A 17 -19.94 28.90 3.84
C ILE A 17 -21.09 29.55 4.63
N ILE A 18 -20.83 30.66 5.33
CA ILE A 18 -21.86 31.38 6.11
C ILE A 18 -22.90 32.04 5.20
N ALA A 19 -22.47 32.62 4.08
CA ALA A 19 -23.35 33.38 3.20
C ALA A 19 -24.33 32.48 2.43
N GLU A 20 -23.88 31.32 1.96
CA GLU A 20 -24.70 30.35 1.23
C GLU A 20 -24.37 28.91 1.67
N PRO A 21 -25.08 28.40 2.68
CA PRO A 21 -24.95 27.02 3.12
C PRO A 21 -25.36 26.04 2.01
N GLY A 22 -24.71 24.87 1.96
CA GLY A 22 -25.07 23.79 1.03
C GLY A 22 -24.40 23.81 -0.36
N LEU A 23 -23.49 24.75 -0.62
CA LEU A 23 -22.70 24.75 -1.86
C LEU A 23 -21.88 23.47 -2.01
N ASN A 24 -21.82 22.92 -3.22
CA ASN A 24 -20.94 21.78 -3.49
C ASN A 24 -19.46 22.24 -3.58
N PRO A 25 -18.47 21.32 -3.50
CA PRO A 25 -17.06 21.69 -3.43
C PRO A 25 -16.55 22.56 -4.60
N LEU A 26 -17.09 22.38 -5.82
CA LEU A 26 -16.71 23.15 -7.00
C LEU A 26 -17.23 24.59 -6.90
N GLU A 27 -18.50 24.75 -6.53
CA GLU A 27 -19.14 26.07 -6.36
C GLU A 27 -18.51 26.86 -5.20
N LEU A 28 -18.20 26.19 -4.10
CA LEU A 28 -17.56 26.81 -2.95
C LEU A 28 -16.13 27.27 -3.26
N ALA A 29 -15.38 26.47 -4.03
CA ALA A 29 -14.03 26.79 -4.46
C ALA A 29 -14.02 28.01 -5.38
N GLU A 30 -14.90 28.02 -6.39
CA GLU A 30 -15.08 29.15 -7.31
C GLU A 30 -15.41 30.43 -6.54
N LYS A 31 -16.34 30.35 -5.59
CA LYS A 31 -16.82 31.51 -4.83
C LYS A 31 -15.81 32.03 -3.80
N ALA A 32 -15.04 31.14 -3.19
CA ALA A 32 -13.93 31.52 -2.31
C ALA A 32 -12.71 32.03 -3.10
N GLY A 33 -12.73 31.93 -4.43
CA GLY A 33 -11.63 32.34 -5.31
C GLY A 33 -10.39 31.47 -5.14
N VAL A 34 -10.58 30.18 -4.88
CA VAL A 34 -9.51 29.20 -4.62
C VAL A 34 -9.73 27.94 -5.44
N SER A 35 -8.68 27.14 -5.66
CA SER A 35 -8.85 25.82 -6.28
C SER A 35 -9.54 24.84 -5.32
N GLU A 36 -10.20 23.81 -5.86
CA GLU A 36 -10.84 22.76 -5.03
C GLU A 36 -9.85 22.09 -4.08
N ARG A 37 -8.59 21.88 -4.52
CA ARG A 37 -7.49 21.40 -3.68
C ARG A 37 -7.18 22.34 -2.52
N THR A 38 -7.11 23.65 -2.79
CA THR A 38 -6.87 24.66 -1.75
C THR A 38 -8.03 24.74 -0.77
N LEU A 39 -9.26 24.61 -1.27
CA LEU A 39 -10.47 24.57 -0.45
C LEU A 39 -10.41 23.40 0.54
N ARG A 40 -10.10 22.18 0.09
CA ARG A 40 -10.01 20.99 0.97
C ARG A 40 -8.98 21.18 2.09
N ARG A 41 -7.79 21.72 1.78
CA ARG A 41 -6.75 22.03 2.77
C ARG A 41 -7.20 23.08 3.78
N ASP A 42 -7.82 24.15 3.30
CA ASP A 42 -8.30 25.26 4.14
C ASP A 42 -9.47 24.82 5.04
N LEU A 43 -10.34 23.91 4.56
CA LEU A 43 -11.39 23.28 5.35
C LEU A 43 -10.85 22.40 6.48
N ALA A 44 -9.84 21.57 6.19
CA ALA A 44 -9.15 20.77 7.20
C ALA A 44 -8.52 21.67 8.28
N GLN A 45 -7.91 22.78 7.88
CA GLN A 45 -7.33 23.75 8.81
C GLN A 45 -8.40 24.49 9.64
N LEU A 46 -9.56 24.83 9.07
CA LEU A 46 -10.67 25.41 9.83
C LEU A 46 -11.19 24.44 10.89
N ARG A 47 -11.23 23.13 10.59
CA ARG A 47 -11.57 22.06 11.53
C ARG A 47 -10.56 21.98 12.68
N ASP A 48 -9.26 22.04 12.40
CA ASP A 48 -8.20 22.08 13.42
C ASP A 48 -8.28 23.32 14.32
N LEU A 49 -8.81 24.43 13.77
CA LEU A 49 -9.06 25.67 14.51
C LEU A 49 -10.38 25.65 15.31
N GLY A 50 -11.12 24.54 15.28
CA GLY A 50 -12.35 24.33 16.04
C GLY A 50 -13.63 24.83 15.37
N TYR A 51 -13.58 25.14 14.06
CA TYR A 51 -14.79 25.38 13.29
C TYR A 51 -15.31 24.03 12.78
N GLU A 52 -16.46 23.57 13.29
CA GLU A 52 -17.13 22.37 12.78
C GLU A 52 -17.64 22.63 11.35
N VAL A 53 -16.85 22.23 10.36
CA VAL A 53 -17.21 22.31 8.94
C VAL A 53 -17.28 20.89 8.40
N ALA A 54 -18.49 20.36 8.16
CA ALA A 54 -18.69 19.07 7.52
C ALA A 54 -18.96 19.29 6.03
N TYR A 55 -18.14 18.69 5.16
CA TYR A 55 -18.41 18.56 3.72
C TYR A 55 -18.11 17.13 3.29
N THR A 56 -19.11 16.44 2.76
CA THR A 56 -18.94 15.20 2.00
C THR A 56 -19.16 15.45 0.51
N SER A 57 -18.62 14.56 -0.31
CA SER A 57 -18.60 14.53 -1.78
C SER A 57 -19.98 14.55 -2.47
N GLY A 58 -20.72 15.66 -2.33
CA GLY A 58 -21.87 15.98 -3.19
C GLY A 58 -23.27 15.56 -2.71
N TYR A 59 -23.49 15.34 -1.41
CA TYR A 59 -24.85 15.17 -0.86
C TYR A 59 -25.03 16.01 0.43
N GLU A 60 -26.17 16.71 0.50
CA GLU A 60 -26.53 17.67 1.55
C GLU A 60 -26.53 17.06 2.96
N VAL A 61 -25.70 17.62 3.84
CA VAL A 61 -26.10 17.98 5.22
C VAL A 61 -25.29 19.21 5.63
N GLN A 62 -25.92 20.37 5.86
CA GLN A 62 -25.38 21.36 6.81
C GLN A 62 -26.49 22.05 7.61
N GLU A 63 -26.42 21.90 8.94
CA GLU A 63 -26.27 22.98 9.93
C GLU A 63 -25.65 22.35 11.21
N LYS A 64 -24.74 22.99 11.98
CA LYS A 64 -24.64 24.42 12.33
C LYS A 64 -23.21 24.97 12.32
N LEU A 65 -23.06 26.15 11.72
CA LEU A 65 -22.00 27.12 12.04
C LEU A 65 -22.30 27.75 13.42
N ASN A 66 -21.58 27.34 14.45
CA ASN A 66 -21.73 27.88 15.80
C ASN A 66 -21.07 29.27 15.93
N LEU A 67 -21.76 30.31 15.48
CA LEU A 67 -21.28 31.71 15.46
C LEU A 67 -21.22 32.39 16.85
N GLU A 68 -21.56 31.69 17.93
CA GLU A 68 -21.29 32.20 19.29
C GLU A 68 -19.86 31.87 19.70
N GLY A 69 -18.97 32.85 19.51
CA GLY A 69 -17.62 32.82 20.06
C GLY A 69 -17.65 32.67 21.60
N ARG A 70 -17.53 31.43 22.08
CA ARG A 70 -16.99 31.13 23.42
C ARG A 70 -15.66 30.41 23.26
N GLY A 71 -14.66 31.18 22.90
CA GLY A 71 -13.27 30.80 23.10
C GLY A 71 -12.95 30.61 24.58
N LYS A 72 -12.21 29.53 24.84
CA LYS A 72 -11.42 29.17 26.03
C LYS A 72 -12.17 28.60 27.24
N LYS A 73 -11.84 27.34 27.53
CA LYS A 73 -10.82 27.06 28.55
C LYS A 73 -9.89 25.93 28.10
N ALA A 74 -8.68 26.31 27.69
CA ALA A 74 -7.53 25.49 28.03
C ALA A 74 -7.34 25.62 29.55
N ALA A 75 -7.33 24.49 30.26
CA ALA A 75 -6.78 24.37 31.59
C ALA A 75 -6.21 22.96 31.78
N ARG A 76 -4.89 22.85 31.76
CA ARG A 76 -4.15 22.06 32.75
C ARG A 76 -3.29 23.07 33.51
N PRO A 77 -3.23 23.05 34.86
CA PRO A 77 -2.81 21.86 35.60
C PRO A 77 -3.49 21.59 36.97
N ARG A 78 -3.26 20.36 37.47
CA ARG A 78 -3.39 19.86 38.86
C ARG A 78 -4.77 20.00 39.53
N GLY A 79 -5.54 18.92 39.49
CA GLY A 79 -6.78 18.76 40.26
C GLY A 79 -7.36 17.34 40.29
N ASP A 80 -7.01 16.48 39.33
CA ASP A 80 -7.71 15.20 39.15
C ASP A 80 -7.18 14.01 39.97
N ASP A 81 -6.18 14.20 40.83
CA ASP A 81 -5.76 13.12 41.75
C ASP A 81 -6.79 12.91 42.89
N ALA A 82 -7.54 13.94 43.29
CA ALA A 82 -8.44 13.83 44.44
C ALA A 82 -9.76 13.11 44.11
N LEU A 83 -10.28 13.25 42.89
CA LEU A 83 -11.50 12.55 42.45
C LEU A 83 -11.19 11.09 42.10
N LEU A 84 -10.05 10.81 41.45
CA LEU A 84 -9.57 9.45 41.20
C LEU A 84 -9.19 8.74 42.51
N GLN A 85 -8.57 9.43 43.48
CA GLN A 85 -8.31 8.87 44.82
C GLN A 85 -9.60 8.69 45.63
N ALA A 86 -10.57 9.59 45.55
CA ALA A 86 -11.86 9.44 46.23
C ALA A 86 -12.70 8.29 45.65
N VAL A 87 -12.65 8.09 44.34
CA VAL A 87 -13.27 6.93 43.67
C VAL A 87 -12.54 5.64 44.03
N ALA A 88 -11.20 5.64 44.07
CA ALA A 88 -10.41 4.49 44.52
C ALA A 88 -10.70 4.12 45.99
N HIS A 89 -10.74 5.11 46.90
CA HIS A 89 -11.10 4.92 48.30
C HIS A 89 -12.56 4.48 48.48
N ALA A 90 -13.50 4.99 47.68
CA ALA A 90 -14.91 4.59 47.74
C ALA A 90 -15.11 3.15 47.24
N VAL A 91 -14.35 2.72 46.23
CA VAL A 91 -14.36 1.34 45.72
C VAL A 91 -13.70 0.37 46.72
N GLU A 92 -12.65 0.80 47.40
CA GLU A 92 -11.97 0.03 48.46
C GLU A 92 -12.83 -0.07 49.74
N ALA A 93 -13.48 1.02 50.16
CA ALA A 93 -14.39 1.05 51.31
C ALA A 93 -15.72 0.31 51.06
N ALA A 94 -16.17 0.21 49.80
CA ALA A 94 -17.37 -0.54 49.41
C ALA A 94 -17.14 -2.05 49.25
N GLY A 95 -15.89 -2.52 49.35
CA GLY A 95 -15.56 -3.96 49.25
C GLY A 95 -15.90 -4.59 47.90
N LEU A 96 -15.97 -3.78 46.83
CA LEU A 96 -16.35 -4.23 45.48
C LEU A 96 -15.16 -4.78 44.66
N TRP A 97 -14.01 -4.97 45.29
CA TRP A 97 -12.89 -5.69 44.70
C TRP A 97 -13.10 -7.20 44.88
N ARG A 98 -13.44 -7.89 43.78
CA ARG A 98 -13.34 -9.35 43.70
C ARG A 98 -12.01 -9.71 43.07
N ASP A 99 -11.16 -10.30 43.89
CA ASP A 99 -9.93 -10.96 43.46
C ASP A 99 -10.29 -12.14 42.55
N THR A 100 -10.25 -11.95 41.24
CA THR A 100 -10.31 -13.06 40.29
C THR A 100 -8.88 -13.52 40.03
N THR A 101 -8.28 -14.17 41.04
CA THR A 101 -7.20 -15.12 40.79
C THR A 101 -7.83 -16.39 40.21
N PRO A 102 -7.55 -16.79 38.96
CA PRO A 102 -7.96 -18.10 38.49
C PRO A 102 -7.13 -19.15 39.23
N ALA A 103 -7.80 -20.15 39.81
CA ALA A 103 -7.17 -21.33 40.34
C ALA A 103 -6.20 -21.93 39.29
N SER A 104 -4.95 -22.09 39.68
CA SER A 104 -3.89 -22.61 38.82
C SER A 104 -4.20 -24.03 38.36
N VAL A 105 -4.59 -24.18 37.09
CA VAL A 105 -4.34 -25.44 36.38
C VAL A 105 -2.83 -25.45 36.09
N ALA A 106 -2.12 -26.41 36.67
CA ALA A 106 -0.68 -26.52 36.52
C ALA A 106 -0.30 -26.66 35.04
N ALA A 107 0.18 -25.56 34.44
CA ALA A 107 0.83 -25.59 33.15
C ALA A 107 2.05 -26.53 33.22
N PRO A 108 2.35 -27.30 32.16
CA PRO A 108 3.56 -28.10 32.13
C PRO A 108 4.76 -27.18 32.34
N ARG A 109 5.62 -27.52 33.30
CA ARG A 109 6.83 -26.78 33.67
C ARG A 109 7.63 -26.47 32.40
N LYS A 110 7.59 -25.20 31.95
CA LYS A 110 8.51 -24.69 30.93
C LYS A 110 9.93 -24.82 31.50
N ARG A 111 10.76 -25.64 30.84
CA ARG A 111 12.20 -25.69 31.09
C ARG A 111 12.77 -24.27 30.97
N PRO A 112 13.78 -23.89 31.77
CA PRO A 112 14.34 -22.54 31.70
C PRO A 112 14.89 -22.33 30.28
N ARG A 113 14.34 -21.34 29.57
CA ARG A 113 14.84 -20.88 28.27
C ARG A 113 16.26 -20.38 28.48
N ARG A 114 17.23 -21.15 27.98
CA ARG A 114 18.60 -20.69 27.85
C ARG A 114 18.60 -19.75 26.65
N ALA A 115 18.91 -18.47 26.86
CA ALA A 115 19.02 -17.51 25.78
C ALA A 115 20.22 -17.88 24.89
N THR A 116 19.93 -18.36 23.69
CA THR A 116 20.84 -18.51 22.56
C THR A 116 20.26 -17.68 21.42
N GLY A 117 21.08 -17.22 20.47
CA GLY A 117 20.68 -16.31 19.39
C GLY A 117 19.46 -16.78 18.56
N PRO A 118 19.01 -15.98 17.57
CA PRO A 118 17.78 -16.28 16.84
C PRO A 118 17.82 -17.69 16.24
N ARG A 119 16.79 -18.50 16.54
CA ARG A 119 16.63 -19.86 16.02
C ARG A 119 16.66 -19.82 14.48
N PRO A 120 17.33 -20.78 13.81
CA PRO A 120 17.34 -20.83 12.36
C PRO A 120 15.92 -21.04 11.84
N LEU A 121 15.59 -20.39 10.73
CA LEU A 121 14.29 -20.52 10.08
C LEU A 121 14.34 -21.63 9.03
N VAL A 122 13.34 -22.51 9.04
CA VAL A 122 13.12 -23.53 8.01
C VAL A 122 11.78 -23.26 7.34
N LEU A 123 11.80 -23.12 6.02
CA LEU A 123 10.61 -22.96 5.19
C LEU A 123 10.54 -24.08 4.16
N ILE A 124 9.35 -24.68 4.07
CA ILE A 124 8.96 -25.60 3.01
C ILE A 124 7.62 -25.04 2.52
N PRO A 125 7.48 -24.66 1.24
CA PRO A 125 6.30 -23.99 0.76
C PRO A 125 5.10 -24.93 0.84
N SER A 126 3.93 -24.38 1.15
CA SER A 126 2.65 -25.10 1.14
C SER A 126 2.12 -25.38 -0.28
N GLY A 127 2.73 -24.75 -1.29
CA GLY A 127 2.44 -24.85 -2.70
C GLY A 127 2.82 -23.54 -3.42
N HIS A 128 2.33 -23.35 -4.64
CA HIS A 128 2.42 -22.06 -5.33
C HIS A 128 1.68 -20.95 -4.55
N GLY A 129 2.23 -19.74 -4.58
CA GLY A 129 1.66 -18.57 -3.90
C GLY A 129 1.93 -18.53 -2.39
N ASP A 130 2.87 -19.34 -1.87
CA ASP A 130 3.26 -19.29 -0.46
C ASP A 130 4.00 -17.99 -0.14
N ALA A 131 3.29 -17.04 0.45
CA ALA A 131 3.81 -15.69 0.70
C ALA A 131 5.04 -15.65 1.62
N ASP A 132 5.16 -16.55 2.60
CA ASP A 132 6.34 -16.59 3.47
C ASP A 132 7.56 -17.06 2.68
N PHE A 133 7.36 -18.05 1.80
CA PHE A 133 8.42 -18.56 0.93
C PHE A 133 8.84 -17.53 -0.13
N ILE A 134 7.87 -16.89 -0.79
CA ILE A 134 8.12 -15.82 -1.77
C ILE A 134 8.81 -14.63 -1.10
N TYR A 135 8.38 -14.23 0.10
CA TYR A 135 9.03 -13.13 0.83
C TYR A 135 10.49 -13.46 1.16
N ALA A 136 10.77 -14.68 1.64
CA ALA A 136 12.11 -15.09 2.02
C ALA A 136 13.04 -15.31 0.82
N THR A 137 12.52 -15.81 -0.31
CA THR A 137 13.34 -16.26 -1.44
C THR A 137 13.25 -15.39 -2.68
N GLY A 138 12.20 -14.59 -2.83
CA GLY A 138 11.85 -13.88 -4.06
C GLY A 138 11.26 -14.76 -5.17
N MET A 139 11.00 -16.05 -4.90
CA MET A 139 10.63 -17.03 -5.92
C MET A 139 9.35 -17.79 -5.52
N ASP A 140 8.46 -17.99 -6.51
CA ASP A 140 7.31 -18.89 -6.39
C ASP A 140 7.63 -20.30 -6.94
N VAL A 141 7.37 -21.31 -6.11
CA VAL A 141 7.62 -22.74 -6.40
C VAL A 141 6.64 -23.63 -5.65
N GLU A 142 6.26 -24.74 -6.27
CA GLU A 142 5.43 -25.76 -5.61
C GLU A 142 6.18 -26.45 -4.45
N SER A 143 7.48 -26.73 -4.63
CA SER A 143 8.26 -27.43 -3.62
C SER A 143 9.75 -27.07 -3.66
N ALA A 144 10.30 -26.75 -2.50
CA ALA A 144 11.71 -26.50 -2.25
C ALA A 144 11.98 -26.56 -0.74
N LEU A 145 13.24 -26.41 -0.34
CA LEU A 145 13.62 -26.22 1.06
C LEU A 145 14.45 -24.95 1.18
N TYR A 146 13.99 -24.03 2.01
CA TYR A 146 14.75 -22.85 2.38
C TYR A 146 15.14 -22.91 3.85
N ILE A 147 16.41 -22.59 4.14
CA ILE A 147 16.95 -22.50 5.50
C ILE A 147 17.66 -21.16 5.62
N ARG A 148 17.27 -20.38 6.63
CA ARG A 148 18.03 -19.20 7.07
C ARG A 148 18.72 -19.54 8.39
N PRO A 149 20.02 -19.87 8.37
CA PRO A 149 20.79 -20.13 9.57
C PRO A 149 20.88 -18.88 10.46
N ALA A 150 21.23 -19.06 11.73
CA ALA A 150 21.51 -17.93 12.62
C ALA A 150 22.70 -17.06 12.16
N SER A 151 23.57 -17.58 11.26
CA SER A 151 24.70 -16.86 10.68
C SER A 151 24.34 -15.93 9.51
N GLY A 152 23.15 -16.07 8.91
CA GLY A 152 22.67 -15.23 7.80
C GLY A 152 23.01 -15.72 6.37
N ASP A 153 23.76 -16.81 6.21
CA ASP A 153 24.05 -17.40 4.89
C ASP A 153 22.92 -18.33 4.45
N ASP A 154 21.87 -17.74 3.89
CA ASP A 154 20.64 -18.43 3.50
C ASP A 154 20.88 -19.50 2.42
N ILE A 155 20.23 -20.66 2.59
CA ILE A 155 20.33 -21.81 1.69
C ILE A 155 18.96 -22.10 1.09
N LEU A 156 18.90 -22.14 -0.24
CA LEU A 156 17.77 -22.69 -0.99
C LEU A 156 18.18 -24.00 -1.65
N VAL A 157 17.46 -25.08 -1.36
CA VAL A 157 17.60 -26.37 -2.04
C VAL A 157 16.43 -26.53 -3.00
N ALA A 158 16.74 -26.65 -4.29
CA ALA A 158 15.76 -26.75 -5.36
C ALA A 158 15.84 -28.11 -6.08
N SER A 159 14.70 -28.52 -6.66
CA SER A 159 14.61 -29.72 -7.48
C SER A 159 15.41 -29.56 -8.79
N PRO A 160 15.74 -30.65 -9.50
CA PRO A 160 16.38 -30.56 -10.81
C PRO A 160 15.58 -29.77 -11.86
N LEU A 161 14.25 -29.65 -11.70
CA LEU A 161 13.40 -28.87 -12.59
C LEU A 161 13.40 -27.37 -12.25
N GLU A 162 13.72 -27.02 -11.01
CA GLU A 162 13.69 -25.63 -10.52
C GLU A 162 15.08 -25.01 -10.32
N ILE A 163 16.16 -25.79 -10.40
CA ILE A 163 17.50 -25.33 -9.99
C ILE A 163 18.02 -24.13 -10.78
N ASP A 164 17.77 -24.09 -12.09
CA ASP A 164 18.24 -22.99 -12.94
C ASP A 164 17.38 -21.74 -12.75
N ARG A 165 16.06 -21.90 -12.54
CA ARG A 165 15.19 -20.78 -12.14
C ARG A 165 15.57 -20.24 -10.78
N ALA A 166 15.81 -21.11 -9.79
CA ALA A 166 16.25 -20.71 -8.46
C ALA A 166 17.53 -19.85 -8.54
N ARG A 167 18.50 -20.25 -9.38
CA ARG A 167 19.74 -19.47 -9.62
C ARG A 167 19.50 -18.10 -10.26
N ALA A 168 18.47 -17.96 -11.08
CA ALA A 168 18.16 -16.71 -11.77
C ALA A 168 17.28 -15.77 -10.93
N GLU A 169 16.36 -16.32 -10.15
CA GLU A 169 15.26 -15.58 -9.51
C GLU A 169 15.45 -15.43 -7.98
N SER A 170 16.11 -16.38 -7.33
CA SER A 170 16.18 -16.42 -5.86
C SER A 170 17.19 -15.43 -5.28
N ARG A 171 16.83 -14.86 -4.13
CA ARG A 171 17.69 -14.00 -3.30
C ARG A 171 18.54 -14.77 -2.28
N ALA A 172 18.39 -16.09 -2.22
CA ALA A 172 19.13 -16.91 -1.27
C ALA A 172 20.65 -16.88 -1.57
N ALA A 173 21.48 -16.76 -0.53
CA ALA A 173 22.93 -16.65 -0.69
C ALA A 173 23.55 -17.91 -1.33
N ARG A 174 22.99 -19.09 -1.07
CA ARG A 174 23.48 -20.36 -1.57
C ARG A 174 22.34 -21.19 -2.16
N ILE A 175 22.51 -21.61 -3.40
CA ILE A 175 21.50 -22.39 -4.13
C ILE A 175 22.09 -23.77 -4.42
N LEU A 176 21.46 -24.80 -3.87
CA LEU A 176 21.93 -26.18 -3.95
C LEU A 176 20.95 -27.04 -4.74
N SER A 177 21.49 -27.89 -5.62
CA SER A 177 20.69 -28.97 -6.19
C SER A 177 20.46 -30.07 -5.15
N PHE A 178 19.50 -30.97 -5.42
CA PHE A 178 19.32 -32.18 -4.62
C PHE A 178 20.59 -33.03 -4.47
N ARG A 179 21.47 -33.04 -5.50
CA ARG A 179 22.74 -33.74 -5.42
C ARG A 179 23.67 -33.05 -4.43
N ASP A 180 23.83 -31.74 -4.56
CA ASP A 180 24.78 -30.97 -3.76
C ASP A 180 24.35 -30.87 -2.29
N ALA A 181 23.05 -30.91 -2.02
CA ALA A 181 22.49 -30.98 -0.67
C ALA A 181 22.52 -32.41 -0.07
N GLY A 182 22.89 -33.43 -0.85
CA GLY A 182 22.84 -34.83 -0.42
C GLY A 182 21.42 -35.34 -0.16
N TYR A 183 20.42 -34.82 -0.88
CA TYR A 183 19.02 -35.24 -0.76
C TYR A 183 18.81 -36.70 -1.20
N ALA A 184 19.52 -37.12 -2.25
CA ALA A 184 19.45 -38.50 -2.77
C ALA A 184 19.98 -39.54 -1.76
N GLU A 185 20.88 -39.13 -0.87
CA GLU A 185 21.53 -39.98 0.14
C GLU A 185 20.61 -40.30 1.33
N LEU A 186 19.48 -39.60 1.46
CA LEU A 186 18.50 -39.79 2.54
C LEU A 186 17.68 -41.09 2.39
N GLY A 187 17.82 -41.81 1.27
CA GLY A 187 17.20 -43.11 1.07
C GLY A 187 15.67 -43.05 0.86
N PRO A 188 14.93 -44.10 1.25
CA PRO A 188 13.51 -44.25 0.93
C PRO A 188 12.58 -43.28 1.68
N TYR A 189 13.04 -42.72 2.81
CA TYR A 189 12.28 -41.78 3.64
C TYR A 189 12.70 -40.32 3.42
N ARG A 190 13.29 -40.00 2.25
CA ARG A 190 13.71 -38.64 1.93
C ARG A 190 12.53 -37.67 2.00
N SER A 191 12.73 -36.57 2.71
CA SER A 191 11.81 -35.44 2.78
C SER A 191 12.61 -34.17 3.02
N TYR A 192 12.03 -33.02 2.68
CA TYR A 192 12.65 -31.74 2.99
C TYR A 192 12.88 -31.56 4.49
N SER A 193 12.02 -32.11 5.35
CA SER A 193 12.21 -32.11 6.81
C SER A 193 13.47 -32.86 7.25
N VAL A 194 13.69 -34.07 6.73
CA VAL A 194 14.88 -34.87 7.06
C VAL A 194 16.15 -34.18 6.52
N LEU A 195 16.06 -33.59 5.33
CA LEU A 195 17.16 -32.80 4.76
C LEU A 195 17.47 -31.57 5.63
N ALA A 196 16.45 -30.82 6.04
CA ALA A 196 16.62 -29.65 6.90
C ALA A 196 17.29 -30.03 8.22
N ALA A 197 16.84 -31.12 8.86
CA ALA A 197 17.45 -31.63 10.08
C ALA A 197 18.91 -32.07 9.88
N LYS A 198 19.26 -32.70 8.75
CA LYS A 198 20.65 -33.03 8.39
C LYS A 198 21.49 -31.75 8.28
N LEU A 199 21.07 -30.80 7.45
CA LEU A 199 21.82 -29.57 7.17
C LEU A 199 22.01 -28.69 8.41
N LEU A 200 20.98 -28.57 9.26
CA LEU A 200 21.09 -27.84 10.52
C LEU A 200 22.06 -28.51 11.50
N ARG A 201 22.05 -29.84 11.60
CA ARG A 201 22.98 -30.58 12.47
C ARG A 201 24.44 -30.47 12.05
N GLU A 202 24.70 -30.50 10.75
CA GLU A 202 26.06 -30.29 10.21
C GLU A 202 26.61 -28.91 10.61
N GLN A 203 25.72 -27.94 10.87
CA GLN A 203 26.05 -26.61 11.39
C GLN A 203 25.98 -26.51 12.93
N GLY A 204 25.79 -27.64 13.63
CA GLY A 204 25.68 -27.69 15.09
C GLY A 204 24.37 -27.14 15.66
N GLN A 205 23.33 -26.98 14.82
CA GLN A 205 22.01 -26.48 15.23
C GLN A 205 21.06 -27.65 15.52
N ALA A 206 20.33 -27.55 16.64
CA ALA A 206 19.34 -28.54 17.06
C ALA A 206 17.94 -27.94 17.28
N GLU A 207 17.79 -26.64 17.04
CA GLU A 207 16.53 -25.91 17.17
C GLU A 207 16.17 -25.32 15.81
N ALA A 208 14.87 -25.11 15.55
CA ALA A 208 14.40 -24.41 14.37
C ALA A 208 13.10 -23.66 14.67
N ARG A 209 12.88 -22.56 13.96
CA ARG A 209 11.56 -21.96 13.82
C ARG A 209 10.99 -22.24 12.43
N VAL A 210 9.68 -22.39 12.33
CA VAL A 210 8.97 -22.68 11.06
C VAL A 210 7.76 -21.78 10.90
N SER A 211 7.31 -21.60 9.65
CA SER A 211 6.07 -20.91 9.31
C SER A 211 4.84 -21.62 9.92
N PRO A 212 3.79 -20.88 10.32
CA PRO A 212 2.51 -21.47 10.74
C PRO A 212 1.78 -22.18 9.59
N ARG A 213 2.20 -21.96 8.34
CA ARG A 213 1.67 -22.63 7.14
C ARG A 213 2.31 -23.98 6.86
N LEU A 214 3.37 -24.33 7.59
CA LEU A 214 4.05 -25.60 7.39
C LEU A 214 3.07 -26.75 7.62
N GLN A 215 2.92 -27.61 6.61
CA GLN A 215 2.05 -28.78 6.71
C GLN A 215 2.46 -29.65 7.90
N ALA A 216 1.47 -30.10 8.69
CA ALA A 216 1.72 -30.80 9.96
C ALA A 216 2.64 -32.02 9.81
N GLY A 217 2.56 -32.75 8.69
CA GLY A 217 3.45 -33.89 8.42
C GLY A 217 4.93 -33.49 8.32
N TYR A 218 5.25 -32.32 7.79
CA TYR A 218 6.63 -31.82 7.79
C TYR A 218 7.09 -31.40 9.18
N LEU A 219 6.22 -30.80 9.99
CA LEU A 219 6.51 -30.45 11.38
C LEU A 219 6.80 -31.70 12.23
N GLU A 220 5.96 -32.73 12.13
CA GLU A 220 6.18 -34.01 12.81
C GLU A 220 7.49 -34.65 12.34
N ALA A 221 7.75 -34.68 11.03
CA ALA A 221 9.00 -35.23 10.50
C ALA A 221 10.25 -34.47 10.97
N LEU A 222 10.20 -33.15 11.16
CA LEU A 222 11.31 -32.38 11.75
C LEU A 222 11.55 -32.76 13.22
N ARG A 223 10.47 -32.94 13.99
CA ARG A 223 10.53 -33.34 15.40
C ARG A 223 11.00 -34.77 15.60
N ASP A 224 10.50 -35.70 14.79
CA ASP A 224 10.93 -37.10 14.75
C ASP A 224 12.40 -37.21 14.30
N ALA A 225 12.79 -36.35 13.37
CA ALA A 225 14.18 -36.19 13.01
C ALA A 225 15.01 -35.58 14.15
N GLY A 226 14.46 -35.18 15.30
CA GLY A 226 15.15 -34.80 16.53
C GLY A 226 15.50 -33.32 16.67
N LEU A 227 14.78 -32.42 15.98
CA LEU A 227 14.88 -30.97 16.18
C LEU A 227 13.86 -30.48 17.22
N ASP A 228 14.24 -29.47 18.02
CA ASP A 228 13.28 -28.66 18.79
C ASP A 228 12.67 -27.59 17.86
N VAL A 229 11.42 -27.78 17.46
CA VAL A 229 10.75 -26.93 16.46
C VAL A 229 9.67 -26.07 17.09
N GLU A 230 9.85 -24.76 16.97
CA GLU A 230 8.86 -23.73 17.32
C GLU A 230 8.12 -23.25 16.07
N VAL A 231 6.80 -23.18 16.15
CA VAL A 231 5.99 -22.54 15.12
C VAL A 231 5.92 -21.06 15.45
N ASP A 232 6.49 -20.22 14.58
CA ASP A 232 6.52 -18.77 14.75
C ASP A 232 5.21 -18.19 14.21
N GLN A 233 4.24 -17.94 15.09
CA GLN A 233 2.89 -17.53 14.70
C GLN A 233 2.85 -16.17 13.99
N SER A 234 3.86 -15.32 14.23
CA SER A 234 3.95 -13.97 13.68
C SER A 234 5.06 -13.85 12.64
N LEU A 235 5.41 -14.95 11.98
CA LEU A 235 6.52 -14.98 11.02
C LEU A 235 6.28 -13.94 9.91
N PHE A 236 7.23 -13.02 9.75
CA PHE A 236 7.21 -11.92 8.78
C PHE A 236 6.03 -10.95 8.90
N GLU A 237 5.14 -11.07 9.89
CA GLU A 237 3.99 -10.16 10.00
C GLU A 237 4.43 -8.72 10.22
N ALA A 238 5.39 -8.48 11.13
CA ALA A 238 5.93 -7.15 11.34
C ALA A 238 6.60 -6.62 10.07
N GLU A 239 7.48 -7.42 9.46
CA GLU A 239 8.24 -7.01 8.29
C GLU A 239 7.33 -6.75 7.07
N ARG A 240 6.33 -7.60 6.82
CA ARG A 240 5.38 -7.45 5.69
C ARG A 240 4.33 -6.37 5.92
N ARG A 241 4.05 -5.97 7.17
CA ARG A 241 3.21 -4.80 7.46
C ARG A 241 3.85 -3.51 6.93
N HIS A 242 5.18 -3.42 6.99
CA HIS A 242 5.94 -2.29 6.46
C HIS A 242 6.43 -2.55 5.05
N LYS A 243 5.66 -2.08 4.07
CA LYS A 243 6.03 -2.19 2.65
C LYS A 243 7.19 -1.26 2.37
N THR A 244 8.24 -1.76 1.75
CA THR A 244 9.24 -0.92 1.08
C THR A 244 8.61 -0.19 -0.12
N ARG A 245 9.29 0.83 -0.69
CA ARG A 245 8.79 1.54 -1.88
C ARG A 245 8.59 0.60 -3.08
N ASP A 246 9.54 -0.30 -3.30
CA ASP A 246 9.45 -1.32 -4.35
C ASP A 246 8.22 -2.22 -4.17
N GLU A 247 7.90 -2.62 -2.94
CA GLU A 247 6.69 -3.40 -2.64
C GLU A 247 5.41 -2.59 -2.84
N ALA A 248 5.41 -1.32 -2.42
CA ALA A 248 4.28 -0.41 -2.64
C ALA A 248 4.04 -0.12 -4.14
N ASP A 249 5.10 0.01 -4.94
CA ASP A 249 5.01 0.16 -6.39
C ASP A 249 4.46 -1.11 -7.06
N LYS A 250 4.82 -2.30 -6.56
CA LYS A 250 4.27 -3.58 -7.03
C LYS A 250 2.78 -3.72 -6.71
N ILE A 251 2.34 -3.29 -5.53
CA ILE A 251 0.92 -3.21 -5.17
C ILE A 251 0.19 -2.23 -6.09
N ARG A 252 0.79 -1.07 -6.37
CA ARG A 252 0.23 -0.06 -7.27
C ARG A 252 0.08 -0.58 -8.70
N ASP A 253 1.05 -1.31 -9.21
CA ASP A 253 0.95 -1.93 -10.54
C ASP A 253 -0.22 -2.92 -10.62
N ALA A 254 -0.37 -3.77 -9.59
CA ALA A 254 -1.51 -4.68 -9.47
C ALA A 254 -2.85 -3.93 -9.32
N GLN A 255 -2.88 -2.83 -8.56
CA GLN A 255 -4.04 -1.96 -8.44
C GLN A 255 -4.44 -1.34 -9.78
N GLN A 256 -3.48 -0.85 -10.56
CA GLN A 256 -3.76 -0.30 -11.89
C GLN A 256 -4.29 -1.35 -12.87
N ALA A 257 -3.86 -2.62 -12.74
CA ALA A 257 -4.44 -3.71 -13.51
C ALA A 257 -5.90 -3.96 -13.11
N ALA A 258 -6.21 -3.95 -11.80
CA ALA A 258 -7.57 -4.05 -11.29
C ALA A 258 -8.46 -2.91 -11.82
N GLU A 259 -7.97 -1.67 -11.82
CA GLU A 259 -8.70 -0.49 -12.32
C GLU A 259 -8.99 -0.59 -13.82
N LYS A 260 -8.04 -1.09 -14.62
CA LYS A 260 -8.25 -1.33 -16.06
C LYS A 260 -9.33 -2.39 -16.29
N ALA A 261 -9.27 -3.50 -15.55
CA ALA A 261 -10.28 -4.55 -15.61
C ALA A 261 -11.66 -4.03 -15.19
N MET A 262 -11.75 -3.32 -14.08
CA MET A 262 -12.96 -2.67 -13.61
C MET A 262 -13.55 -1.74 -14.68
N THR A 263 -12.71 -0.86 -15.25
CA THR A 263 -13.12 0.07 -16.31
C THR A 263 -13.69 -0.65 -17.53
N GLU A 264 -13.08 -1.76 -17.95
CA GLU A 264 -13.59 -2.58 -19.05
C GLU A 264 -14.97 -3.17 -18.72
N ILE A 265 -15.15 -3.73 -17.51
CA ILE A 265 -16.44 -4.28 -17.08
C ILE A 265 -17.52 -3.20 -17.02
N VAL A 266 -17.22 -2.03 -16.45
CA VAL A 266 -18.16 -0.90 -16.41
C VAL A 266 -18.53 -0.44 -17.82
N ARG A 267 -17.58 -0.38 -18.76
CA ARG A 267 -17.85 -0.03 -20.17
C ARG A 267 -18.70 -1.07 -20.88
N LEU A 268 -18.55 -2.36 -20.56
CA LEU A 268 -19.39 -3.42 -21.10
C LEU A 268 -20.82 -3.29 -20.57
N LEU A 269 -20.97 -3.13 -19.26
CA LEU A 269 -22.27 -2.90 -18.60
C LEU A 269 -22.98 -1.66 -19.15
N ALA A 270 -22.26 -0.55 -19.33
CA ALA A 270 -22.83 0.70 -19.86
C ALA A 270 -23.34 0.60 -21.30
N ARG A 271 -22.85 -0.37 -22.08
CA ARG A 271 -23.33 -0.66 -23.45
C ARG A 271 -24.48 -1.66 -23.47
N GLY A 272 -24.85 -2.22 -22.33
CA GLY A 272 -25.91 -3.21 -22.23
C GLY A 272 -27.27 -2.65 -22.62
N GLU A 273 -27.99 -3.39 -23.46
CA GLU A 273 -29.39 -3.11 -23.78
C GLU A 273 -30.30 -3.75 -22.73
N ILE A 274 -31.30 -3.00 -22.27
CA ILE A 274 -32.29 -3.51 -21.32
C ILE A 274 -33.45 -4.14 -22.12
N ARG A 275 -33.70 -5.44 -21.90
CA ARG A 275 -34.87 -6.16 -22.45
C ARG A 275 -35.52 -6.99 -21.36
N GLU A 276 -36.80 -6.76 -21.11
CA GLU A 276 -37.57 -7.47 -20.07
C GLU A 276 -36.90 -7.43 -18.68
N GLY A 277 -36.26 -6.32 -18.34
CA GLY A 277 -35.57 -6.15 -17.04
C GLY A 277 -34.22 -6.85 -16.93
N LEU A 278 -33.69 -7.41 -18.02
CA LEU A 278 -32.40 -8.10 -18.07
C LEU A 278 -31.46 -7.39 -19.06
N LEU A 279 -30.15 -7.52 -18.85
CA LEU A 279 -29.13 -6.93 -19.73
C LEU A 279 -28.75 -7.87 -20.87
N TRP A 280 -28.56 -7.29 -22.05
CA TRP A 280 -28.17 -7.96 -23.29
C TRP A 280 -27.03 -7.20 -23.97
N ALA A 281 -26.16 -7.91 -24.68
CA ALA A 281 -25.16 -7.34 -25.57
C ALA A 281 -25.08 -8.17 -26.85
N ASP A 282 -25.07 -7.51 -28.02
CA ASP A 282 -24.97 -8.14 -29.33
C ASP A 282 -25.97 -9.30 -29.54
N GLY A 283 -27.19 -9.11 -29.03
CA GLY A 283 -28.27 -10.11 -29.12
C GLY A 283 -28.12 -11.32 -28.19
N LYS A 284 -27.16 -11.32 -27.26
CA LYS A 284 -26.96 -12.38 -26.24
C LYS A 284 -27.19 -11.85 -24.82
N PRO A 285 -27.62 -12.71 -23.87
CA PRO A 285 -27.65 -12.37 -22.46
C PRO A 285 -26.30 -11.87 -21.96
N MET A 286 -26.28 -10.76 -21.25
CA MET A 286 -25.10 -10.30 -20.52
C MET A 286 -25.07 -10.99 -19.17
N THR A 287 -24.09 -11.87 -18.95
CA THR A 287 -24.00 -12.69 -17.74
C THR A 287 -22.75 -12.39 -16.92
N SER A 288 -22.79 -12.74 -15.65
CA SER A 288 -21.66 -12.65 -14.72
C SER A 288 -20.42 -13.38 -15.27
N GLU A 289 -20.60 -14.57 -15.83
CA GLU A 289 -19.53 -15.40 -16.40
C GLU A 289 -18.92 -14.77 -17.66
N TRP A 290 -19.75 -14.15 -18.51
CA TRP A 290 -19.24 -13.47 -19.69
C TRP A 290 -18.38 -12.27 -19.29
N LEU A 291 -18.87 -11.44 -18.36
CA LEU A 291 -18.09 -10.32 -17.81
C LEU A 291 -16.80 -10.82 -17.14
N TYR A 292 -16.89 -11.89 -16.34
CA TYR A 292 -15.74 -12.51 -15.66
C TYR A 292 -14.67 -12.94 -16.67
N ALA A 293 -15.08 -13.58 -17.77
CA ALA A 293 -14.17 -14.00 -18.83
C ALA A 293 -13.50 -12.82 -19.52
N ARG A 294 -14.21 -11.69 -19.71
CA ARG A 294 -13.64 -10.45 -20.27
C ARG A 294 -12.59 -9.83 -19.35
N ALA A 295 -12.88 -9.71 -18.05
CA ALA A 295 -11.92 -9.22 -17.06
C ALA A 295 -10.69 -10.15 -16.97
N SER A 296 -10.91 -11.46 -16.90
CA SER A 296 -9.85 -12.47 -16.81
C SER A 296 -8.92 -12.44 -18.02
N LEU A 297 -9.46 -12.28 -19.23
CA LEU A 297 -8.66 -12.15 -20.45
C LEU A 297 -7.77 -10.90 -20.40
N LEU A 298 -8.35 -9.74 -20.05
CA LEU A 298 -7.60 -8.49 -19.97
C LEU A 298 -6.50 -8.56 -18.91
N LEU A 299 -6.80 -9.09 -17.72
CA LEU A 299 -5.80 -9.29 -16.67
C LEU A 299 -4.68 -10.22 -17.13
N ALA A 300 -5.01 -11.31 -17.83
CA ALA A 300 -4.01 -12.23 -18.38
C ALA A 300 -3.11 -11.57 -19.42
N GLU A 301 -3.65 -10.72 -20.30
CA GLU A 301 -2.87 -9.93 -21.26
C GLU A 301 -1.93 -8.93 -20.57
N LEU A 302 -2.34 -8.40 -19.41
CA LEU A 302 -1.55 -7.50 -18.58
C LEU A 302 -0.51 -8.22 -17.70
N GLY A 303 -0.48 -9.56 -17.68
CA GLY A 303 0.46 -10.34 -16.86
C GLY A 303 -0.04 -10.66 -15.44
N PHE A 304 -1.35 -10.61 -15.21
CA PHE A 304 -1.98 -10.84 -13.92
C PHE A 304 -2.90 -12.07 -13.91
N SER A 305 -3.25 -12.54 -12.72
CA SER A 305 -4.27 -13.56 -12.49
C SER A 305 -5.18 -13.17 -11.35
N CYS A 306 -6.48 -13.44 -11.49
CA CYS A 306 -7.46 -13.22 -10.44
C CYS A 306 -8.56 -14.29 -10.55
N PRO A 307 -8.28 -15.54 -10.16
CA PRO A 307 -9.21 -16.66 -10.32
C PRO A 307 -10.45 -16.59 -9.41
N ASP A 308 -10.43 -15.70 -8.42
CA ASP A 308 -11.46 -15.59 -7.39
C ASP A 308 -12.23 -14.27 -7.44
N MET A 309 -12.02 -13.41 -8.46
CA MET A 309 -12.78 -12.16 -8.63
C MET A 309 -14.30 -12.42 -8.59
N SER A 310 -15.06 -11.40 -8.20
CA SER A 310 -16.52 -11.45 -8.20
C SER A 310 -17.12 -10.43 -9.16
N ILE A 311 -18.16 -10.85 -9.89
CA ILE A 311 -19.02 -9.98 -10.68
C ILE A 311 -20.45 -10.41 -10.40
N ALA A 312 -20.98 -9.96 -9.26
CA ALA A 312 -22.21 -10.47 -8.69
C ALA A 312 -23.41 -9.57 -9.03
N GLY A 313 -24.35 -10.09 -9.81
CA GLY A 313 -25.66 -9.49 -10.01
C GLY A 313 -26.61 -9.69 -8.83
N SER A 314 -27.62 -8.83 -8.75
CA SER A 314 -28.70 -8.96 -7.76
C SER A 314 -29.59 -10.18 -8.02
N PRO A 315 -30.18 -10.79 -6.96
CA PRO A 315 -30.11 -10.38 -5.54
C PRO A 315 -28.95 -11.02 -4.77
N ASP A 316 -28.27 -11.99 -5.38
CA ASP A 316 -27.30 -12.85 -4.70
C ASP A 316 -26.01 -12.10 -4.32
N ASN A 317 -25.76 -10.93 -4.92
CA ASN A 317 -24.71 -10.00 -4.49
C ASN A 317 -24.84 -9.51 -3.03
N ALA A 318 -25.99 -9.71 -2.38
CA ALA A 318 -26.13 -9.45 -0.94
C ALA A 318 -25.40 -10.49 -0.07
N MET A 319 -25.02 -11.64 -0.63
CA MET A 319 -24.23 -12.66 0.05
C MET A 319 -22.73 -12.37 -0.14
N PRO A 320 -21.97 -12.12 0.93
CA PRO A 320 -20.51 -11.97 0.84
C PRO A 320 -19.87 -13.18 0.16
N HIS A 321 -18.83 -12.93 -0.63
CA HIS A 321 -18.11 -13.94 -1.43
C HIS A 321 -18.92 -14.66 -2.50
N TYR A 322 -20.16 -14.25 -2.78
CA TYR A 322 -20.86 -14.74 -3.96
C TYR A 322 -20.14 -14.21 -5.22
N ARG A 323 -19.60 -15.13 -6.04
CA ARG A 323 -18.77 -14.75 -7.19
C ARG A 323 -19.58 -14.21 -8.38
N GLY A 324 -20.88 -14.50 -8.41
CA GLY A 324 -21.78 -14.13 -9.51
C GLY A 324 -22.04 -15.28 -10.48
N GLU A 325 -23.31 -15.45 -10.83
CA GLU A 325 -23.78 -16.41 -11.83
C GLU A 325 -24.94 -15.78 -12.60
N GLY A 326 -25.13 -16.19 -13.84
CA GLY A 326 -26.33 -15.92 -14.60
C GLY A 326 -26.44 -14.48 -15.12
N GLN A 327 -27.61 -14.18 -15.69
CA GLN A 327 -27.85 -12.94 -16.42
C GLN A 327 -28.02 -11.74 -15.47
N ILE A 328 -27.42 -10.61 -15.85
CA ILE A 328 -27.47 -9.37 -15.08
C ILE A 328 -28.86 -8.73 -15.19
N ARG A 329 -29.43 -8.34 -14.05
CA ARG A 329 -30.71 -7.62 -13.96
C ARG A 329 -30.49 -6.12 -14.13
N ALA A 330 -31.30 -5.49 -14.96
CA ALA A 330 -31.35 -4.04 -15.07
C ALA A 330 -32.06 -3.43 -13.85
N GLY A 331 -31.70 -2.19 -13.50
CA GLY A 331 -32.26 -1.46 -12.36
C GLY A 331 -31.95 -2.08 -10.99
N ALA A 332 -30.92 -2.93 -10.92
CA ALA A 332 -30.46 -3.58 -9.70
C ALA A 332 -28.93 -3.49 -9.60
N PRO A 333 -28.35 -3.48 -8.38
CA PRO A 333 -26.91 -3.41 -8.22
C PRO A 333 -26.20 -4.63 -8.78
N VAL A 334 -24.99 -4.39 -9.27
CA VAL A 334 -23.95 -5.36 -9.58
C VAL A 334 -22.75 -4.99 -8.73
N ILE A 335 -22.29 -5.89 -7.87
CA ILE A 335 -21.08 -5.70 -7.06
C ILE A 335 -19.94 -6.39 -7.80
N ILE A 336 -18.89 -5.64 -8.08
CA ILE A 336 -17.74 -6.09 -8.86
C ILE A 336 -16.53 -5.93 -7.95
N ASP A 337 -15.83 -7.03 -7.70
CA ASP A 337 -14.66 -7.08 -6.80
C ASP A 337 -13.48 -7.75 -7.52
N ILE A 338 -12.40 -7.01 -7.71
CA ILE A 338 -11.27 -7.43 -8.56
C ILE A 338 -9.96 -7.21 -7.79
N PHE A 339 -9.29 -8.32 -7.47
CA PHE A 339 -8.05 -8.34 -6.68
C PHE A 339 -6.95 -9.18 -7.37
N PRO A 340 -6.30 -8.64 -8.41
CA PRO A 340 -5.37 -9.41 -9.23
C PRO A 340 -4.01 -9.55 -8.55
N ALA A 341 -3.42 -10.73 -8.67
CA ALA A 341 -2.02 -11.00 -8.35
C ALA A 341 -1.16 -10.85 -9.61
N SER A 342 -0.03 -10.15 -9.49
CA SER A 342 0.99 -10.09 -10.55
C SER A 342 1.67 -11.46 -10.70
N ARG A 343 1.78 -11.99 -11.93
CA ARG A 343 2.54 -13.23 -12.17
C ARG A 343 4.05 -13.04 -12.01
N GLY A 344 4.53 -11.80 -12.10
CA GLY A 344 5.94 -11.47 -11.96
C GLY A 344 6.33 -11.09 -10.54
N SER A 345 5.59 -10.16 -9.92
CA SER A 345 5.95 -9.66 -8.59
C SER A 345 5.26 -10.39 -7.44
N HIS A 346 4.20 -11.16 -7.71
CA HIS A 346 3.32 -11.84 -6.75
C HIS A 346 2.51 -10.92 -5.83
N TYR A 347 2.63 -9.60 -5.98
CA TYR A 347 1.83 -8.64 -5.22
C TYR A 347 0.43 -8.51 -5.78
N ASN A 348 -0.51 -8.20 -4.88
CA ASN A 348 -1.93 -8.08 -5.16
C ASN A 348 -2.36 -6.61 -5.18
N GLY A 349 -3.36 -6.31 -6.01
CA GLY A 349 -4.23 -5.14 -5.85
C GLY A 349 -5.59 -5.61 -5.31
N ASP A 350 -6.43 -4.67 -4.90
CA ASP A 350 -7.80 -4.97 -4.47
C ASP A 350 -8.71 -3.74 -4.64
N LEU A 351 -9.84 -3.91 -5.32
CA LEU A 351 -10.88 -2.90 -5.36
C LEU A 351 -12.27 -3.47 -5.66
N THR A 352 -13.24 -2.86 -5.01
CA THR A 352 -14.67 -3.12 -5.25
C THR A 352 -15.37 -1.89 -5.82
N ARG A 353 -16.33 -2.08 -6.75
CA ARG A 353 -17.28 -1.05 -7.19
C ARG A 353 -18.69 -1.63 -7.31
N THR A 354 -19.68 -0.78 -7.04
CA THR A 354 -21.10 -1.11 -7.25
C THR A 354 -21.63 -0.31 -8.43
N VAL A 355 -22.30 -0.99 -9.37
CA VAL A 355 -22.86 -0.38 -10.58
C VAL A 355 -24.33 -0.75 -10.72
N VAL A 356 -25.14 0.16 -11.25
CA VAL A 356 -26.53 -0.10 -11.66
C VAL A 356 -26.70 0.34 -13.11
N VAL A 357 -27.28 -0.52 -13.94
CA VAL A 357 -27.62 -0.19 -15.33
C VAL A 357 -29.13 0.06 -15.43
N GLY A 358 -29.52 1.30 -15.77
CA GLY A 358 -30.93 1.73 -15.79
C GLY A 358 -31.27 2.62 -14.60
N GLU A 359 -32.55 2.61 -14.19
CA GLU A 359 -32.99 3.41 -13.04
C GLU A 359 -32.43 2.85 -11.72
N ILE A 360 -31.90 3.73 -10.88
CA ILE A 360 -31.34 3.37 -9.58
C ILE A 360 -32.46 3.38 -8.53
N PRO A 361 -32.79 2.25 -7.88
CA PRO A 361 -33.77 2.23 -6.81
C PRO A 361 -33.34 3.13 -5.65
N GLU A 362 -34.31 3.82 -5.04
CA GLU A 362 -34.03 4.76 -3.94
C GLU A 362 -33.31 4.08 -2.76
N GLU A 363 -33.68 2.86 -2.40
CA GLU A 363 -33.00 2.11 -1.34
C GLU A 363 -31.51 1.89 -1.65
N VAL A 364 -31.19 1.54 -2.90
CA VAL A 364 -29.81 1.30 -3.34
C VAL A 364 -29.02 2.61 -3.30
N ARG A 365 -29.64 3.74 -3.68
CA ARG A 365 -29.04 5.07 -3.57
C ARG A 365 -28.71 5.41 -2.12
N ARG A 366 -29.64 5.16 -1.18
CA ARG A 366 -29.44 5.41 0.26
C ARG A 366 -28.33 4.53 0.84
N MET A 367 -28.34 3.24 0.54
CA MET A 367 -27.30 2.30 0.98
C MET A 367 -25.91 2.71 0.45
N HIS A 368 -25.81 3.00 -0.85
CA HIS A 368 -24.56 3.43 -1.47
C HIS A 368 -24.02 4.74 -0.87
N ALA A 369 -24.90 5.71 -0.61
CA ALA A 369 -24.51 6.97 0.05
C ALA A 369 -23.99 6.75 1.48
N ALA A 370 -24.60 5.84 2.25
CA ALA A 370 -24.12 5.48 3.58
C ALA A 370 -22.74 4.78 3.51
N THR A 371 -22.55 3.87 2.57
CA THR A 371 -21.26 3.19 2.35
C THR A 371 -20.14 4.16 1.95
N LEU A 372 -20.41 5.12 1.06
CA LEU A 372 -19.43 6.13 0.69
C LEU A 372 -19.00 6.99 1.87
N GLN A 373 -19.92 7.39 2.74
CA GLN A 373 -19.59 8.18 3.91
C GLN A 373 -18.82 7.38 4.95
N ALA A 374 -19.15 6.10 5.11
CA ALA A 374 -18.37 5.20 5.93
C ALA A 374 -16.92 5.09 5.40
N LEU A 375 -16.75 4.96 4.08
CA LEU A 375 -15.43 4.96 3.45
C LEU A 375 -14.67 6.27 3.69
N ASP A 376 -15.33 7.43 3.50
CA ASP A 376 -14.72 8.74 3.72
C ASP A 376 -14.20 8.87 5.17
N VAL A 377 -15.03 8.49 6.16
CA VAL A 377 -14.62 8.50 7.57
C VAL A 377 -13.49 7.52 7.86
N ALA A 378 -13.47 6.35 7.21
CA ALA A 378 -12.37 5.41 7.35
C ALA A 378 -11.06 6.03 6.86
N VAL A 379 -11.04 6.58 5.64
CA VAL A 379 -9.88 7.22 5.03
C VAL A 379 -9.39 8.40 5.88
N GLU A 380 -10.29 9.24 6.38
CA GLU A 380 -9.94 10.37 7.25
C GLU A 380 -9.38 9.95 8.61
N SER A 381 -9.77 8.77 9.12
CA SER A 381 -9.32 8.26 10.41
C SER A 381 -7.97 7.53 10.34
N ILE A 382 -7.56 7.07 9.16
CA ILE A 382 -6.30 6.35 8.96
C ILE A 382 -5.13 7.32 9.06
N LYS A 383 -4.29 7.10 10.08
CA LYS A 383 -2.99 7.76 10.26
C LYS A 383 -2.12 6.95 11.20
N ALA A 384 -0.80 7.16 11.14
CA ALA A 384 0.14 6.55 12.06
C ALA A 384 -0.25 6.83 13.53
N GLY A 385 -0.19 5.79 14.35
CA GLY A 385 -0.53 5.80 15.77
C GLY A 385 -2.01 5.58 16.10
N VAL A 386 -2.93 5.60 15.12
CA VAL A 386 -4.36 5.32 15.38
C VAL A 386 -4.58 3.80 15.47
N PRO A 387 -5.22 3.28 16.52
CA PRO A 387 -5.61 1.87 16.59
C PRO A 387 -6.53 1.45 15.44
N ALA A 388 -6.26 0.31 14.80
CA ALA A 388 -7.03 -0.15 13.65
C ALA A 388 -8.54 -0.38 13.97
N ASN A 389 -8.87 -0.76 15.20
CA ASN A 389 -10.24 -0.92 15.64
C ASN A 389 -11.00 0.41 15.79
N GLU A 390 -10.34 1.52 16.09
CA GLU A 390 -10.98 2.85 16.16
C GLU A 390 -11.49 3.27 14.78
N VAL A 391 -10.73 3.00 13.72
CA VAL A 391 -11.17 3.22 12.33
C VAL A 391 -12.41 2.38 12.02
N HIS A 392 -12.41 1.10 12.43
CA HIS A 392 -13.56 0.22 12.23
C HIS A 392 -14.80 0.69 13.01
N HIS A 393 -14.63 1.13 14.26
CA HIS A 393 -15.71 1.66 15.09
C HIS A 393 -16.29 2.95 14.51
N ALA A 394 -15.46 3.84 13.97
CA ALA A 394 -15.93 5.05 13.29
C ALA A 394 -16.81 4.71 12.08
N VAL A 395 -16.41 3.72 11.27
CA VAL A 395 -17.24 3.18 10.17
C VAL A 395 -18.57 2.63 10.67
N CYS A 396 -18.55 1.80 11.71
CA CYS A 396 -19.76 1.23 12.27
C CYS A 396 -20.70 2.31 12.80
N GLN A 397 -20.17 3.37 13.42
CA GLN A 397 -20.98 4.49 13.91
C GLN A 397 -21.70 5.21 12.77
N VAL A 398 -21.01 5.50 11.66
CA VAL A 398 -21.63 6.12 10.48
C VAL A 398 -22.78 5.28 9.94
N LEU A 399 -22.62 3.96 9.86
CA LEU A 399 -23.68 3.06 9.41
C LEU A 399 -24.90 3.12 10.35
N VAL A 400 -24.68 3.11 11.66
CA VAL A 400 -25.75 3.25 12.67
C VAL A 400 -26.47 4.59 12.54
N ASP A 401 -25.73 5.69 12.41
CA ASP A 401 -26.30 7.04 12.27
C ASP A 401 -27.12 7.19 10.98
N ARG A 402 -26.77 6.42 9.94
CA ARG A 402 -27.50 6.35 8.67
C ARG A 402 -28.70 5.39 8.68
N GLY A 403 -29.01 4.80 9.82
CA GLY A 403 -30.17 3.91 10.00
C GLY A 403 -29.91 2.45 9.60
N TYR A 404 -28.65 2.06 9.44
CA TYR A 404 -28.20 0.69 9.22
C TYR A 404 -27.57 0.14 10.51
N GLY A 405 -26.88 -0.99 10.45
CA GLY A 405 -26.17 -1.55 11.60
C GLY A 405 -24.93 -2.33 11.21
N SER A 406 -24.32 -2.98 12.20
CA SER A 406 -23.18 -3.88 12.07
C SER A 406 -23.38 -5.12 12.94
N THR A 407 -22.68 -6.21 12.65
CA THR A 407 -22.56 -7.35 13.59
C THR A 407 -21.55 -7.08 14.70
N THR A 408 -20.84 -5.96 14.66
CA THR A 408 -19.92 -5.54 15.71
C THR A 408 -20.69 -5.15 16.97
N THR A 409 -20.28 -5.72 18.11
CA THR A 409 -20.92 -5.46 19.41
C THR A 409 -20.97 -3.97 19.73
N GLY A 410 -22.15 -3.45 20.05
CA GLY A 410 -22.40 -2.04 20.35
C GLY A 410 -22.83 -1.19 19.15
N TYR A 411 -22.83 -1.76 17.93
CA TYR A 411 -23.20 -1.07 16.69
C TYR A 411 -24.30 -1.81 15.93
N GLU A 412 -25.15 -2.56 16.62
CA GLU A 412 -26.13 -3.47 16.01
C GLU A 412 -27.21 -2.76 15.17
N GLY A 413 -27.40 -1.46 15.35
CA GLY A 413 -28.48 -0.69 14.76
C GLY A 413 -29.85 -1.07 15.33
N ALA A 414 -30.92 -0.54 14.73
CA ALA A 414 -32.29 -0.92 15.09
C ALA A 414 -32.61 -2.36 14.65
N ASP A 415 -33.61 -2.99 15.27
CA ASP A 415 -34.03 -4.33 14.89
C ASP A 415 -34.55 -4.37 13.45
N GLY A 416 -34.08 -5.36 12.67
CA GLY A 416 -34.52 -5.61 11.30
C GLY A 416 -33.87 -4.74 10.21
N VAL A 417 -32.93 -3.86 10.55
CA VAL A 417 -32.17 -3.09 9.55
C VAL A 417 -31.09 -3.95 8.88
N ALA A 418 -30.66 -3.55 7.69
CA ALA A 418 -29.52 -4.18 7.02
C ALA A 418 -28.22 -3.93 7.81
N LYS A 419 -27.33 -4.92 7.87
CA LYS A 419 -26.12 -4.89 8.70
C LYS A 419 -24.87 -5.21 7.91
N MET A 420 -23.81 -4.45 8.14
CA MET A 420 -22.45 -4.85 7.76
C MET A 420 -22.01 -6.02 8.63
N ASN A 421 -21.69 -7.16 8.02
CA ASN A 421 -21.37 -8.40 8.74
C ASN A 421 -19.87 -8.77 8.73
N HIS A 422 -19.03 -7.90 8.21
CA HIS A 422 -17.59 -8.09 8.07
C HIS A 422 -16.80 -6.90 8.65
N SER A 423 -15.48 -7.03 8.68
CA SER A 423 -14.54 -5.95 9.04
C SER A 423 -14.54 -4.82 8.01
N THR A 424 -13.98 -3.67 8.38
CA THR A 424 -13.87 -2.51 7.47
C THR A 424 -12.82 -2.75 6.38
N GLY A 425 -11.73 -3.46 6.68
CA GLY A 425 -10.67 -3.71 5.71
C GLY A 425 -9.54 -4.59 6.25
N HIS A 426 -8.53 -4.79 5.42
CA HIS A 426 -7.33 -5.59 5.69
C HIS A 426 -6.11 -5.00 4.97
N GLY A 427 -4.91 -5.46 5.33
CA GLY A 427 -3.70 -5.19 4.56
C GLY A 427 -3.71 -5.97 3.24
N VAL A 428 -2.96 -5.45 2.27
CA VAL A 428 -2.75 -6.03 0.95
C VAL A 428 -1.25 -6.02 0.63
N GLY A 429 -0.74 -7.10 0.06
CA GLY A 429 0.67 -7.27 -0.28
C GLY A 429 0.90 -8.52 -1.14
N LEU A 430 1.80 -9.39 -0.70
CA LEU A 430 1.96 -10.73 -1.31
C LEU A 430 0.71 -11.59 -1.19
N GLU A 431 -0.17 -11.23 -0.25
CA GLU A 431 -1.50 -11.79 -0.12
C GLU A 431 -2.55 -10.70 -0.27
N VAL A 432 -3.71 -11.07 -0.79
CA VAL A 432 -4.88 -10.17 -0.80
C VAL A 432 -5.32 -9.84 0.62
N HIS A 433 -5.21 -10.80 1.55
CA HIS A 433 -5.54 -10.62 2.97
C HIS A 433 -4.29 -10.78 3.84
N GLU A 434 -3.72 -9.67 4.31
CA GLU A 434 -2.64 -9.66 5.30
C GLU A 434 -2.91 -8.63 6.41
N GLU A 435 -2.06 -8.61 7.44
CA GLU A 435 -2.13 -7.61 8.50
C GLU A 435 -1.65 -6.23 8.00
N PRO A 436 -2.10 -5.11 8.62
CA PRO A 436 -3.06 -5.05 9.72
C PRO A 436 -4.53 -5.16 9.26
N GLY A 437 -5.34 -5.93 9.99
CA GLY A 437 -6.79 -5.91 9.79
C GLY A 437 -7.47 -4.69 10.41
N VAL A 438 -8.32 -3.99 9.67
CA VAL A 438 -9.17 -2.90 10.17
C VAL A 438 -10.48 -3.49 10.70
N ARG A 439 -10.41 -4.03 11.92
CA ARG A 439 -11.46 -4.84 12.55
C ARG A 439 -11.55 -4.56 14.04
N SER A 440 -12.73 -4.81 14.63
CA SER A 440 -13.00 -4.52 16.05
C SER A 440 -11.99 -5.14 17.02
N ALA A 441 -11.48 -6.34 16.72
CA ALA A 441 -10.52 -7.05 17.57
C ALA A 441 -9.07 -6.53 17.47
N ASN A 442 -8.73 -5.71 16.47
CA ASN A 442 -7.37 -5.23 16.27
C ASN A 442 -7.13 -3.87 16.96
N GLY A 443 -6.65 -3.91 18.20
CA GLY A 443 -6.26 -2.70 18.94
C GLY A 443 -4.84 -2.21 18.65
N GLU A 444 -4.13 -2.81 17.69
CA GLU A 444 -2.76 -2.39 17.38
C GLU A 444 -2.78 -1.04 16.64
N PRO A 445 -1.91 -0.09 17.02
CA PRO A 445 -1.73 1.14 16.28
C PRO A 445 -1.30 0.87 14.84
N LEU A 446 -1.92 1.57 13.89
CA LEU A 446 -1.44 1.63 12.52
C LEU A 446 -0.06 2.30 12.51
N GLU A 447 0.87 1.73 11.77
CA GLU A 447 2.21 2.30 11.64
C GLU A 447 2.35 3.09 10.34
N GLU A 448 3.30 4.01 10.31
CA GLU A 448 3.60 4.76 9.09
C GLU A 448 4.12 3.80 8.01
N GLY A 449 3.48 3.82 6.84
CA GLY A 449 3.96 3.15 5.64
C GLY A 449 5.08 3.94 4.97
N VAL A 450 5.49 3.53 3.77
CA VAL A 450 6.43 4.34 3.01
C VAL A 450 5.68 5.36 2.16
N ALA A 451 6.10 6.62 2.22
CA ALA A 451 5.56 7.68 1.39
C ALA A 451 5.75 7.37 -0.11
N MET A 452 4.81 7.75 -0.95
CA MET A 452 4.81 7.33 -2.36
C MET A 452 5.41 8.40 -3.25
N LEU A 453 6.49 8.10 -3.98
CA LEU A 453 6.95 9.03 -5.00
C LEU A 453 6.08 8.92 -6.26
N ARG A 454 5.68 10.06 -6.80
CA ARG A 454 5.01 10.17 -8.10
C ARG A 454 5.79 11.13 -8.98
N LEU A 455 6.00 10.73 -10.22
CA LEU A 455 6.65 11.55 -11.22
C LEU A 455 5.61 12.17 -12.15
N GLN A 456 5.75 13.46 -12.44
CA GLN A 456 5.01 14.17 -13.48
C GLN A 456 6.01 14.77 -14.48
N HIS A 457 5.88 14.38 -15.74
CA HIS A 457 6.73 14.87 -16.82
C HIS A 457 6.19 16.19 -17.39
N ASP A 458 7.10 17.04 -17.87
CA ASP A 458 6.79 18.02 -18.91
C ASP A 458 7.05 17.37 -20.28
N ASP A 459 6.09 17.45 -21.21
CA ASP A 459 6.21 16.88 -22.55
C ASP A 459 7.17 17.69 -23.46
N GLN A 460 7.60 18.87 -23.02
CA GLN A 460 8.61 19.65 -23.72
C GLN A 460 9.98 18.96 -23.67
N GLN A 461 10.59 18.83 -24.86
CA GLN A 461 11.96 18.36 -25.03
C GLN A 461 12.74 19.41 -25.80
N THR A 462 13.94 19.72 -25.31
CA THR A 462 14.86 20.62 -26.00
C THR A 462 16.09 19.86 -26.46
N GLU A 463 16.65 20.24 -27.60
CA GLU A 463 17.93 19.72 -28.10
C GLU A 463 19.01 20.78 -27.89
N ALA A 464 20.19 20.33 -27.47
CA ALA A 464 21.34 21.19 -27.24
C ALA A 464 22.64 20.45 -27.55
N GLU A 465 23.74 21.19 -27.64
CA GLU A 465 25.08 20.64 -27.85
C GLU A 465 25.92 20.83 -26.58
N CYS A 466 26.66 19.79 -26.21
CA CYS A 466 27.56 19.83 -25.06
C CYS A 466 28.64 20.89 -25.27
N ALA A 467 28.80 21.81 -24.31
CA ALA A 467 29.78 22.89 -24.40
C ALA A 467 31.24 22.40 -24.50
N ASP A 468 31.54 21.20 -23.98
CA ASP A 468 32.90 20.67 -23.95
C ASP A 468 33.28 19.89 -25.23
N CYS A 469 32.33 19.18 -25.85
CA CYS A 469 32.63 18.29 -26.99
C CYS A 469 31.73 18.44 -28.22
N GLY A 470 30.68 19.27 -28.15
CA GLY A 470 29.72 19.46 -29.24
C GLY A 470 28.78 18.28 -29.49
N SER A 471 28.78 17.25 -28.63
CA SER A 471 27.82 16.13 -28.77
C SER A 471 26.40 16.62 -28.51
N ALA A 472 25.48 16.26 -29.39
CA ALA A 472 24.07 16.58 -29.23
C ALA A 472 23.46 15.76 -28.07
N PHE A 473 22.57 16.39 -27.32
CA PHE A 473 21.80 15.76 -26.26
C PHE A 473 20.38 16.31 -26.20
N ARG A 474 19.49 15.53 -25.58
CA ARG A 474 18.07 15.85 -25.42
C ARG A 474 17.80 16.13 -23.95
N SER A 475 17.27 17.30 -23.63
CA SER A 475 16.89 17.66 -22.27
C SER A 475 15.40 17.51 -22.07
N VAL A 476 15.04 16.98 -20.91
CA VAL A 476 13.66 16.89 -20.43
C VAL A 476 13.56 17.32 -18.99
N MET A 477 12.38 17.79 -18.58
CA MET A 477 12.11 18.16 -17.20
C MET A 477 10.94 17.38 -16.61
N GLY A 478 10.87 17.37 -15.28
CA GLY A 478 9.74 16.84 -14.55
C GLY A 478 9.75 17.25 -13.08
N VAL A 479 8.65 16.94 -12.41
CA VAL A 479 8.43 17.21 -10.98
C VAL A 479 8.20 15.88 -10.27
N ILE A 480 8.81 15.74 -9.11
CA ILE A 480 8.65 14.61 -8.20
C ILE A 480 7.80 15.07 -7.03
N TYR A 481 6.76 14.29 -6.77
CA TYR A 481 5.87 14.46 -5.65
C TYR A 481 6.15 13.33 -4.66
N GLU A 482 6.14 13.64 -3.38
CA GLU A 482 5.95 12.65 -2.33
C GLU A 482 4.49 12.74 -1.87
N ASP A 483 3.78 11.64 -2.08
CA ASP A 483 2.33 11.54 -2.08
C ASP A 483 1.71 12.54 -3.06
N ASP A 484 1.35 13.72 -2.57
CA ASP A 484 0.77 14.81 -3.34
C ASP A 484 1.58 16.10 -3.30
N ASP A 485 2.66 16.18 -2.51
CA ASP A 485 3.43 17.38 -2.30
C ASP A 485 4.69 17.38 -3.18
N PRO A 486 4.94 18.44 -3.97
CA PRO A 486 6.12 18.50 -4.83
C PRO A 486 7.38 18.64 -3.95
N ILE A 487 8.26 17.65 -4.03
CA ILE A 487 9.51 17.58 -3.24
C ILE A 487 10.76 17.84 -4.08
N ALA A 488 10.67 17.66 -5.40
CA ALA A 488 11.80 17.91 -6.29
C ALA A 488 11.37 18.32 -7.69
N ILE A 489 12.20 19.12 -8.35
CA ILE A 489 12.19 19.30 -9.81
C ILE A 489 13.47 18.70 -10.35
N TYR A 490 13.39 17.99 -11.46
CA TYR A 490 14.57 17.48 -12.14
C TYR A 490 14.63 17.93 -13.60
N ARG A 491 15.86 18.07 -14.08
CA ARG A 491 16.20 18.12 -15.50
C ARG A 491 17.09 16.92 -15.80
N ALA A 492 16.76 16.20 -16.86
CA ALA A 492 17.56 15.08 -17.35
C ALA A 492 18.09 15.41 -18.74
N ASP A 493 19.43 15.48 -18.85
CA ASP A 493 20.12 15.63 -20.12
C ASP A 493 20.56 14.24 -20.61
N ILE A 494 19.98 13.81 -21.73
CA ILE A 494 20.07 12.46 -22.29
C ILE A 494 21.06 12.47 -23.45
N PHE A 495 22.16 11.74 -23.29
CA PHE A 495 23.21 11.59 -24.29
C PHE A 495 23.14 10.17 -24.86
N ASP A 496 22.88 10.04 -26.16
CA ASP A 496 22.92 8.74 -26.84
C ASP A 496 24.39 8.27 -27.02
N HIS A 497 25.34 9.21 -27.08
CA HIS A 497 26.79 8.99 -27.02
C HIS A 497 27.44 10.05 -26.14
N PHE A 498 28.02 9.65 -25.00
CA PHE A 498 28.56 10.59 -24.03
C PHE A 498 30.02 10.93 -24.31
N HIS A 499 30.26 12.08 -24.95
CA HIS A 499 31.59 12.50 -25.41
C HIS A 499 32.28 11.47 -26.32
N ARG A 500 33.26 10.74 -25.79
CA ARG A 500 34.01 9.66 -26.47
C ARG A 500 33.56 8.27 -26.05
N ASP A 501 32.67 8.18 -25.07
CA ASP A 501 32.07 6.93 -24.63
C ASP A 501 30.91 6.59 -25.57
N PRO A 502 30.93 5.44 -26.25
CA PRO A 502 29.83 5.03 -27.11
C PRO A 502 28.56 4.69 -26.32
N GLU A 503 28.65 4.45 -25.01
CA GLU A 503 27.50 4.16 -24.17
C GLU A 503 26.66 5.41 -23.86
N PRO A 504 25.34 5.24 -23.74
CA PRO A 504 24.49 6.36 -23.36
C PRO A 504 24.71 6.76 -21.90
N ARG A 505 24.48 8.04 -21.63
CA ARG A 505 24.50 8.62 -20.28
C ARG A 505 23.29 9.53 -20.08
N VAL A 506 22.78 9.56 -18.86
CA VAL A 506 21.81 10.57 -18.43
C VAL A 506 22.43 11.38 -17.30
N LEU A 507 22.45 12.70 -17.46
CA LEU A 507 22.86 13.63 -16.42
C LEU A 507 21.61 14.23 -15.78
N LEU A 508 21.33 13.81 -14.55
CA LEU A 508 20.20 14.25 -13.73
C LEU A 508 20.62 15.44 -12.88
N SER A 509 20.10 16.62 -13.16
CA SER A 509 20.15 17.76 -12.26
C SER A 509 18.88 17.77 -11.42
N ILE A 510 18.97 17.45 -10.13
CA ILE A 510 17.83 17.32 -9.23
C ILE A 510 17.88 18.48 -8.24
N ALA A 511 16.81 19.25 -8.15
CA ALA A 511 16.60 20.30 -7.16
C ALA A 511 15.57 19.80 -6.13
N MET A 512 15.98 19.63 -4.88
CA MET A 512 15.10 19.17 -3.78
C MET A 512 14.80 20.30 -2.81
N GLY A 513 13.60 20.27 -2.24
CA GLY A 513 13.15 21.18 -1.19
C GLY A 513 11.64 21.40 -1.25
N ASP A 514 11.15 22.42 -0.55
CA ASP A 514 9.71 22.73 -0.50
C ASP A 514 9.30 23.57 -1.73
N TRP A 515 8.39 23.06 -2.55
CA TRP A 515 7.89 23.69 -3.77
C TRP A 515 6.48 24.26 -3.66
N ASP A 516 5.94 24.43 -2.45
CA ASP A 516 4.62 25.02 -2.23
C ASP A 516 4.53 26.49 -2.68
N ASP A 517 3.32 26.91 -3.03
CA ASP A 517 3.01 28.29 -3.42
C ASP A 517 3.40 29.31 -2.33
N GLY A 518 4.51 30.00 -2.59
CA GLY A 518 5.04 31.10 -1.77
C GLY A 518 6.11 30.70 -0.75
N THR A 519 6.82 29.58 -0.98
CA THR A 519 8.13 29.30 -0.39
C THR A 519 9.23 29.85 -1.31
N GLY A 520 10.27 30.45 -0.71
CA GLY A 520 11.42 31.00 -1.45
C GLY A 520 12.47 29.92 -1.71
N SER A 521 13.46 30.20 -2.56
CA SER A 521 14.52 29.26 -2.90
C SER A 521 15.50 28.94 -1.75
N ALA A 522 15.40 29.66 -0.62
CA ALA A 522 16.36 29.63 0.49
C ALA A 522 16.63 28.26 1.12
N ASP A 523 15.66 27.34 1.06
CA ASP A 523 15.76 25.98 1.63
C ASP A 523 15.84 24.88 0.55
N ARG A 524 16.13 25.25 -0.71
CA ARG A 524 16.20 24.31 -1.84
C ARG A 524 17.64 24.15 -2.31
N CYS A 525 18.13 22.91 -2.35
CA CYS A 525 19.46 22.63 -2.89
C CYS A 525 19.37 21.69 -4.09
N SER A 526 20.32 21.81 -5.01
CA SER A 526 20.45 20.87 -6.13
C SER A 526 21.72 20.04 -6.07
N ALA A 527 21.67 18.85 -6.65
CA ALA A 527 22.83 18.01 -6.94
C ALA A 527 22.70 17.41 -8.33
N ALA A 528 23.83 17.14 -8.96
CA ALA A 528 23.88 16.45 -10.25
C ALA A 528 24.30 14.99 -10.06
N ILE A 529 23.60 14.08 -10.74
CA ILE A 529 23.84 12.63 -10.73
C ILE A 529 23.98 12.15 -12.17
N GLU A 530 25.11 11.52 -12.48
CA GLU A 530 25.31 10.81 -13.74
C GLU A 530 24.76 9.38 -13.58
N ALA A 531 23.93 8.94 -14.52
CA ALA A 531 23.32 7.61 -14.55
C ALA A 531 23.64 6.90 -15.86
N TRP A 532 23.91 5.59 -15.79
CA TRP A 532 24.29 4.78 -16.95
C TRP A 532 23.91 3.31 -16.87
N PRO A 533 23.75 2.62 -18.02
CA PRO A 533 23.51 1.19 -18.04
C PRO A 533 24.70 0.41 -17.48
N ASP A 534 24.43 -0.62 -16.69
CA ASP A 534 25.43 -1.59 -16.23
C ASP A 534 24.80 -2.95 -15.93
N GLY A 535 25.18 -3.99 -16.68
CA GLY A 535 24.83 -5.38 -16.35
C GLY A 535 23.32 -5.67 -16.17
N GLY A 536 22.46 -5.01 -16.96
CA GLY A 536 20.99 -5.13 -16.85
C GLY A 536 20.34 -4.20 -15.82
N GLY A 537 21.12 -3.39 -15.12
CA GLY A 537 20.65 -2.35 -14.19
C GLY A 537 21.18 -0.95 -14.54
N VAL A 538 20.94 0.01 -13.64
CA VAL A 538 21.42 1.39 -13.76
C VAL A 538 22.44 1.66 -12.66
N ARG A 539 23.64 2.12 -13.02
CA ARG A 539 24.63 2.63 -12.06
C ARG A 539 24.55 4.15 -12.03
N MET A 540 24.73 4.72 -10.84
CA MET A 540 24.67 6.17 -10.64
C MET A 540 25.85 6.67 -9.80
N ALA A 541 26.29 7.90 -10.07
CA ALA A 541 27.26 8.61 -9.26
C ALA A 541 26.96 10.10 -9.22
N ILE A 542 27.19 10.74 -8.07
CA ILE A 542 27.12 12.20 -7.96
C ILE A 542 28.24 12.80 -8.83
N SER A 543 27.94 13.88 -9.53
CA SER A 543 28.83 14.49 -10.52
C SER A 543 28.89 16.01 -10.36
N ASP A 544 30.06 16.58 -10.65
CA ASP A 544 30.27 18.04 -10.80
C ASP A 544 30.22 18.49 -12.27
N ARG A 545 29.95 17.56 -13.21
CA ARG A 545 30.05 17.83 -14.65
C ARG A 545 28.92 18.68 -15.21
N ALA A 546 27.84 18.89 -14.45
CA ALA A 546 26.75 19.76 -14.85
C ALA A 546 27.01 21.18 -14.36
N ALA A 547 27.03 22.16 -15.28
CA ALA A 547 26.65 23.52 -14.90
C ALA A 547 25.20 23.49 -14.43
N SER A 548 24.88 24.13 -13.30
CA SER A 548 23.51 24.17 -12.79
C SER A 548 22.59 24.72 -13.86
N PRO A 549 21.57 23.97 -14.32
CA PRO A 549 20.55 24.55 -15.16
C PRO A 549 19.67 25.55 -14.39
N TRP A 550 19.86 25.65 -13.07
CA TRP A 550 19.04 26.44 -12.15
C TRP A 550 19.63 27.81 -11.83
N ASP A 551 20.90 28.08 -12.17
CA ASP A 551 21.60 29.33 -11.83
C ASP A 551 20.93 30.56 -12.46
N GLU A 552 20.31 30.42 -13.62
CA GLU A 552 19.59 31.49 -14.32
C GLU A 552 18.12 31.64 -13.89
N LEU A 553 17.58 30.67 -13.13
CA LEU A 553 16.15 30.55 -12.84
C LEU A 553 15.78 30.96 -11.40
N GLU A 554 16.75 31.28 -10.54
CA GLU A 554 16.56 31.54 -9.08
C GLU A 554 15.77 30.42 -8.36
N VAL A 555 15.81 29.20 -8.92
CA VAL A 555 14.96 28.07 -8.52
C VAL A 555 15.46 27.38 -7.24
N VAL A 556 16.78 27.39 -7.01
CA VAL A 556 17.47 26.83 -5.82
C VAL A 556 18.39 27.87 -5.18
N SER A 557 18.68 27.73 -3.90
CA SER A 557 19.61 28.63 -3.19
C SER A 557 21.07 28.29 -3.44
N TRP A 558 21.41 27.03 -3.70
CA TRP A 558 22.76 26.61 -4.12
C TRP A 558 22.76 25.20 -4.75
N GLN A 559 23.74 24.93 -5.62
CA GLN A 559 24.09 23.59 -6.06
C GLN A 559 25.20 23.03 -5.16
N LEU A 560 25.02 21.82 -4.65
CA LEU A 560 26.05 21.08 -3.95
C LEU A 560 27.09 20.58 -4.95
N SER A 561 28.38 20.78 -4.66
CA SER A 561 29.45 20.05 -5.34
C SER A 561 29.37 18.56 -5.02
N ALA A 562 30.01 17.71 -5.82
CA ALA A 562 29.97 16.27 -5.64
C ALA A 562 30.48 15.86 -4.26
N LYS A 563 31.55 16.52 -3.80
CA LYS A 563 32.10 16.31 -2.45
C LYS A 563 31.14 16.72 -1.34
N GLU A 564 30.39 17.81 -1.52
CA GLU A 564 29.40 18.27 -0.52
C GLU A 564 28.17 17.37 -0.51
N ALA A 565 27.67 16.98 -1.68
CA ALA A 565 26.55 16.06 -1.82
C ALA A 565 26.88 14.66 -1.30
N GLU A 566 28.13 14.18 -1.44
CA GLU A 566 28.57 12.89 -0.88
C GLU A 566 28.55 12.82 0.65
N VAL A 567 28.75 13.95 1.34
CA VAL A 567 28.73 14.01 2.82
C VAL A 567 27.47 14.68 3.37
N SER A 568 26.55 15.06 2.50
CA SER A 568 25.30 15.71 2.85
C SER A 568 24.33 14.71 3.50
N PRO A 569 23.54 15.13 4.52
CA PRO A 569 22.44 14.31 5.02
C PRO A 569 21.37 14.03 3.94
N LEU A 570 21.37 14.78 2.84
CA LEU A 570 20.44 14.62 1.71
C LEU A 570 20.96 13.67 0.62
N ARG A 571 22.16 13.09 0.78
CA ARG A 571 22.77 12.18 -0.21
C ARG A 571 21.80 11.07 -0.63
N ASP A 572 21.27 10.36 0.36
CA ASP A 572 20.44 9.19 0.10
C ASP A 572 19.11 9.60 -0.53
N ALA A 573 18.56 10.77 -0.16
CA ALA A 573 17.38 11.34 -0.80
C ALA A 573 17.63 11.70 -2.28
N PHE A 574 18.77 12.27 -2.63
CA PHE A 574 19.11 12.56 -4.02
C PHE A 574 19.22 11.27 -4.87
N PHE A 575 19.91 10.25 -4.35
CA PHE A 575 19.99 8.96 -5.04
C PHE A 575 18.63 8.27 -5.15
N GLN A 576 17.79 8.36 -4.12
CA GLN A 576 16.46 7.79 -4.13
C GLN A 576 15.56 8.47 -5.18
N VAL A 577 15.60 9.80 -5.27
CA VAL A 577 14.86 10.54 -6.30
C VAL A 577 15.41 10.22 -7.70
N ALA A 578 16.75 10.16 -7.85
CA ALA A 578 17.39 9.80 -9.11
C ALA A 578 17.02 8.38 -9.59
N ASP A 579 17.02 7.42 -8.68
CA ASP A 579 16.62 6.03 -8.92
C ASP A 579 15.17 5.96 -9.42
N HIS A 580 14.26 6.61 -8.70
CA HIS A 580 12.86 6.69 -9.11
C HIS A 580 12.69 7.33 -10.49
N ILE A 581 13.41 8.42 -10.78
CA ILE A 581 13.40 9.08 -12.09
C ILE A 581 13.89 8.12 -13.20
N ALA A 582 15.01 7.42 -12.98
CA ALA A 582 15.59 6.55 -14.00
C ALA A 582 14.69 5.38 -14.41
N TYR A 583 13.94 4.82 -13.45
CA TYR A 583 13.06 3.67 -13.69
C TYR A 583 11.64 4.05 -14.10
N GLN A 584 11.11 5.19 -13.62
CA GLN A 584 9.73 5.59 -13.88
C GLN A 584 9.58 6.55 -15.06
N ASP A 585 10.57 7.39 -15.34
CA ASP A 585 10.54 8.24 -16.53
C ASP A 585 10.83 7.38 -17.76
N ARG A 586 9.77 7.10 -18.54
CA ARG A 586 9.84 6.28 -19.76
C ARG A 586 10.87 6.78 -20.77
N ARG A 587 11.18 8.08 -20.78
CA ARG A 587 12.14 8.71 -21.69
C ARG A 587 13.57 8.29 -21.35
N LEU A 588 13.85 8.14 -20.05
CA LEU A 588 15.15 7.73 -19.51
C LEU A 588 15.28 6.22 -19.49
N ARG A 589 14.23 5.50 -19.05
CA ARG A 589 14.23 4.03 -19.00
C ARG A 589 14.60 3.41 -20.34
N ARG A 590 14.08 3.94 -21.46
CA ARG A 590 14.43 3.48 -22.83
C ARG A 590 15.92 3.56 -23.13
N VAL A 591 16.65 4.49 -22.51
CA VAL A 591 18.06 4.72 -22.75
C VAL A 591 18.92 3.97 -21.73
N LEU A 592 18.48 3.94 -20.47
CA LEU A 592 19.23 3.36 -19.35
C LEU A 592 19.05 1.85 -19.19
N THR A 593 17.96 1.27 -19.70
CA THR A 593 17.66 -0.17 -19.55
C THR A 593 17.57 -0.93 -20.87
N ALA A 594 17.88 -0.30 -22.00
CA ALA A 594 17.90 -0.96 -23.30
C ALA A 594 19.30 -1.56 -23.58
N GLN A 595 19.49 -2.80 -23.14
CA GLN A 595 20.38 -3.73 -23.83
C GLN A 595 19.57 -4.99 -24.11
N ASP A 596 19.07 -5.06 -25.36
CA ASP A 596 18.56 -6.23 -26.12
C ASP A 596 17.24 -5.94 -26.84
N VAL A 597 17.34 -5.22 -27.97
CA VAL A 597 16.48 -5.44 -29.15
C VAL A 597 17.37 -5.32 -30.39
N SER A 598 18.06 -6.42 -30.73
CA SER A 598 18.57 -6.66 -32.09
C SER A 598 18.12 -8.03 -32.56
#